data_AF-A0A837CMB7-F1
#
_entry.id   AF-A0A837CMB7-F1
#
_cell.length_a   1.000
_cell.length_b   1.000
_cell.length_c   1.000
_cell.angle_alpha   90.00
_cell.angle_beta   90.00
_cell.angle_gamma   90.00
#
_symmetry.space_group_name_H-M   'P 1'
#
loop_
_entity.id
_entity.type
_entity.pdbx_description
1 polymer ?
#
loop_
_entity_poly.entity_id
_entity_poly.type
_entity_poly.pdbx_seq_one_letter_code
_entity_poly.pdbx_strand_id
1 'polypeptide(L)' 'MMLGGGEVSATPLTPFRYEAQAQRHCPHDKVVWLDFRKGVYYARGQKRYGQGFDGSFVCLGEARDSFYRRSLLGLR' A
#
# COMPACT_ATOMS: atom_id res chain seq x y z
N MET A 1 11.28 19.54 -23.23
CA MET A 1 10.73 18.17 -23.17
C MET A 1 11.23 17.56 -21.87
N MET A 2 10.53 17.77 -20.76
CA MET A 2 10.99 17.22 -19.47
C MET A 2 10.51 15.79 -19.39
N LEU A 3 11.47 14.87 -19.43
CA LEU A 3 11.30 13.47 -19.11
C LEU A 3 10.69 13.42 -17.70
N GLY A 4 9.41 13.06 -17.62
CA GLY A 4 8.76 12.69 -16.38
C GLY A 4 9.43 11.44 -15.84
N GLY A 5 10.55 11.63 -15.15
CA GLY A 5 11.12 10.64 -14.26
C GLY A 5 10.04 10.33 -13.25
N GLY A 6 9.34 9.21 -13.47
CA GLY A 6 8.71 8.52 -12.36
C GLY A 6 9.83 8.30 -11.38
N GLU A 7 9.77 9.03 -10.28
CA GLU A 7 10.64 8.85 -9.14
C GLU A 7 10.45 7.40 -8.69
N VAL A 8 11.26 6.51 -9.26
CA VAL A 8 11.60 5.21 -8.67
C VAL A 8 12.53 5.52 -7.49
N SER A 9 12.02 6.31 -6.56
CA SER A 9 12.38 6.14 -5.17
C SER A 9 11.95 4.71 -4.90
N ALA A 10 12.93 3.81 -4.73
CA ALA A 10 12.72 2.60 -3.97
C ALA A 10 12.37 3.05 -2.55
N THR A 11 11.17 3.59 -2.39
CA THR A 11 10.69 4.14 -1.13
C THR A 11 10.63 2.91 -0.25
N PRO A 12 11.51 2.84 0.76
CA PRO A 12 11.61 1.64 1.58
C PRO A 12 10.23 1.40 2.15
N LEU A 13 9.66 0.25 1.84
CA LEU A 13 8.27 -0.02 2.18
C LEU A 13 8.10 0.14 3.69
N THR A 14 7.37 1.19 4.10
CA THR A 14 7.22 1.55 5.52
C THR A 14 5.91 0.98 6.08
N PRO A 15 5.94 -0.19 6.75
CA PRO A 15 4.75 -0.69 7.43
C PRO A 15 4.37 0.17 8.62
N PHE A 16 3.17 0.73 8.57
CA PHE A 16 2.57 1.42 9.69
C PHE A 16 1.53 0.56 10.38
N ARG A 17 1.51 0.59 11.71
CA ARG A 17 0.49 -0.08 12.51
C ARG A 17 -0.89 0.55 12.34
N TYR A 18 -0.95 1.85 12.03
CA TYR A 18 -2.19 2.64 11.98
C TYR A 18 -2.35 3.36 10.63
N GLU A 19 -3.56 3.38 10.07
CA GLU A 19 -3.89 4.09 8.82
C GLU A 19 -3.50 5.57 8.88
N ALA A 20 -3.75 6.23 10.02
CA ALA A 20 -3.46 7.65 10.20
C ALA A 20 -1.97 7.99 10.08
N GLN A 21 -1.07 7.06 10.45
CA GLN A 21 0.37 7.25 10.27
C GLN A 21 0.74 7.14 8.79
N ALA A 22 0.26 6.08 8.12
CA ALA A 22 0.47 5.91 6.69
C ALA A 22 -0.08 7.11 5.89
N GLN A 23 -1.26 7.62 6.24
CA GLN A 23 -1.88 8.76 5.56
C GLN A 23 -1.05 10.04 5.66
N ARG A 24 -0.32 10.23 6.77
CA ARG A 24 0.62 11.35 6.95
C ARG A 24 1.90 11.14 6.15
N HIS A 25 2.31 9.89 5.96
CA HIS A 25 3.50 9.55 5.17
C HIS A 25 3.24 9.69 3.67
N CYS A 26 2.09 9.23 3.19
CA CYS A 26 1.63 9.42 1.82
C CYS A 26 0.39 10.34 1.75
N PRO A 27 0.57 11.67 1.80
CA PRO A 27 -0.54 12.59 1.57
C PRO A 27 -0.99 12.62 0.10
N HIS A 28 -0.09 12.32 -0.84
CA HIS A 28 -0.36 12.30 -2.29
C HIS A 28 -0.69 10.91 -2.84
N ASP A 29 -0.52 9.86 -2.02
CA ASP A 29 -0.74 8.47 -2.42
C ASP A 29 -1.91 7.86 -1.62
N LYS A 30 -2.33 6.64 -1.98
CA LYS A 30 -3.43 5.96 -1.29
C LYS A 30 -2.87 4.99 -0.26
N VAL A 31 -3.41 5.03 0.95
CA VAL A 31 -3.10 4.02 1.95
C VAL A 31 -3.77 2.69 1.57
N VAL A 32 -2.97 1.62 1.59
CA VAL A 32 -3.40 0.24 1.37
C VAL A 32 -3.00 -0.62 2.56
N TRP A 33 -3.78 -1.66 2.81
CA TRP A 33 -3.46 -2.65 3.83
C TRP A 33 -2.66 -3.77 3.16
N LEU A 34 -1.39 -3.91 3.49
CA LEU A 34 -0.51 -4.97 2.97
C LEU A 34 -0.50 -6.15 3.94
N ASP A 35 -0.75 -7.35 3.44
CA ASP A 35 -0.63 -8.61 4.16
C ASP A 35 0.70 -9.27 3.78
N PHE A 36 1.66 -9.24 4.70
CA PHE A 36 3.01 -9.78 4.48
C PHE A 36 3.02 -11.29 4.32
N ARG A 37 2.12 -12.03 4.98
CA ARG A 37 2.03 -13.49 4.81
C ARG A 37 1.62 -13.88 3.40
N LYS A 38 0.66 -13.15 2.84
CA LYS A 38 0.11 -13.47 1.52
C LYS A 38 0.85 -12.77 0.38
N GLY A 39 1.63 -11.73 0.69
CA GLY A 39 2.26 -10.88 -0.31
C GLY A 39 1.22 -10.15 -1.18
N VAL A 40 0.06 -9.82 -0.60
CA VAL A 40 -1.00 -9.08 -1.29
C VAL A 40 -1.42 -7.86 -0.50
N TYR A 41 -1.74 -6.78 -1.21
CA TYR A 41 -2.34 -5.59 -0.59
C TYR A 41 -3.81 -5.42 -0.96
N TYR A 42 -4.55 -4.82 -0.04
CA TYR A 42 -5.97 -4.51 -0.14
C TYR A 42 -6.14 -3.00 -0.16
N ALA A 43 -6.93 -2.51 -1.11
CA ALA A 43 -7.27 -1.10 -1.18
C ALA A 43 -8.36 -0.73 -0.16
N ARG A 44 -8.39 0.54 0.24
CA ARG A 44 -9.46 1.11 1.06
C ARG A 44 -10.81 0.88 0.38
N GLY A 45 -11.70 0.13 1.04
CA GLY A 45 -13.00 -0.30 0.50
C GLY A 45 -13.15 -1.81 0.28
N GLN A 46 -12.05 -2.58 0.30
CA GLN A 46 -12.14 -4.04 0.31
C GLN A 46 -12.52 -4.55 1.71
N LYS A 47 -13.35 -5.61 1.81
CA LYS A 47 -13.76 -6.21 3.10
C LYS A 47 -12.60 -6.65 4.00
N ARG A 48 -11.43 -6.92 3.43
CA ARG A 48 -10.23 -7.38 4.14
C ARG A 48 -9.22 -6.25 4.44
N TYR A 49 -9.58 -5.01 4.14
CA TYR A 49 -8.75 -3.86 4.48
C TYR A 49 -8.69 -3.67 6.00
N GLY A 50 -7.47 -3.59 6.56
CA GLY A 50 -7.27 -3.53 8.02
C GLY A 50 -7.58 -4.85 8.74
N GLN A 51 -7.72 -5.95 8.00
CA GLN A 51 -8.09 -7.25 8.55
C GLN A 51 -6.84 -8.13 8.70
N GLY A 52 -6.62 -8.60 9.92
CA GLY A 52 -5.46 -9.41 10.29
C GLY A 52 -4.47 -8.63 11.15
N PHE A 53 -3.61 -9.38 11.85
CA PHE A 53 -2.52 -8.81 12.67
C PHE A 53 -1.17 -8.89 11.96
N ASP A 54 -1.06 -9.75 10.95
CA ASP A 54 0.14 -9.97 10.11
C ASP A 54 0.26 -8.95 8.96
N GLY A 55 -0.59 -7.94 8.94
CA GLY A 55 -0.59 -6.89 7.92
C GLY A 55 -0.23 -5.53 8.50
N SER A 56 0.04 -4.58 7.62
CA SER A 56 0.31 -3.18 7.99
C SER A 56 -0.20 -2.24 6.93
N PHE A 57 -0.44 -0.99 7.33
CA PHE A 57 -0.79 0.08 6.41
C PHE A 57 0.46 0.60 5.73
N VAL A 58 0.44 0.66 4.40
CA VAL A 58 1.54 1.13 3.57
C VAL A 58 0.98 2.00 2.44
N CYS A 59 1.85 2.73 1.75
CA CYS A 59 1.41 3.50 0.60
C CYS A 59 1.28 2.60 -0.64
N LEU A 60 0.28 2.86 -1.48
CA LEU A 60 0.04 2.10 -2.71
C LEU A 60 1.25 2.18 -3.65
N GLY A 61 1.87 3.36 -3.76
CA GLY A 61 3.14 3.55 -4.48
C GLY A 61 4.22 2.57 -4.02
N GLU A 62 4.52 2.52 -2.72
CA GLU A 62 5.51 1.59 -2.14
C GLU A 62 5.15 0.13 -2.41
N ALA A 63 3.89 -0.25 -2.20
CA ALA A 63 3.44 -1.62 -2.42
C ALA A 63 3.59 -2.06 -3.89
N ARG A 64 3.36 -1.13 -4.83
CA ARG A 64 3.56 -1.37 -6.27
C ARG A 64 5.05 -1.46 -6.61
N ASP A 65 5.87 -0.59 -6.04
CA ASP A 65 7.32 -0.57 -6.23
C ASP A 65 7.97 -1.85 -5.71
N SER A 66 7.51 -2.34 -4.55
CA SER A 66 7.94 -3.61 -3.96
C SER A 66 7.33 -4.86 -4.62
N PHE A 67 6.71 -4.72 -5.80
CA PHE A 67 6.14 -5.82 -6.59
C PHE A 67 5.07 -6.66 -5.87
N TYR A 68 4.40 -6.13 -4.84
CA TYR A 68 3.29 -6.81 -4.19
C TYR A 68 2.07 -6.87 -5.10
N ARG A 69 1.28 -7.95 -5.01
CA ARG A 69 0.09 -8.12 -5.85
C ARG A 69 -1.13 -7.44 -5.22
N ARG A 70 -1.92 -6.77 -6.05
CA ARG A 70 -3.23 -6.25 -5.63
C ARG A 70 -4.19 -7.41 -5.42
N SER A 71 -4.82 -7.49 -4.26
CA SER A 71 -5.94 -8.40 -4.06
C SER A 71 -7.16 -7.91 -4.85
N LEU A 72 -7.75 -8.80 -5.65
CA LEU A 72 -9.00 -8.57 -6.37
C LEU A 72 -10.24 -8.91 -5.51
N LEU A 73 -10.03 -9.33 -4.27
CA LEU A 73 -11.09 -9.82 -3.37
C LEU A 73 -11.90 -8.66 -2.78
N GLY A 74 -12.85 -8.15 -3.56
CA GLY A 74 -13.80 -7.12 -3.12
C GLY A 74 -14.33 -6.19 -4.21
N LEU A 75 -14.00 -6.41 -5.48
CA LEU A 75 -14.65 -5.74 -6.61
C LEU A 75 -16.07 -6.31 -6.77
N ARG A 76 -17.06 -5.70 -6.12
CA ARG A 76 -18.47 -5.96 -6.39
C ARG A 76 -19.23 -4.65 -6.47
#